data_AF-A0A0J7NAG8-F1
#
_entry.id   AF-A0A0J7NAG8-F1
#
_cell.length_a   1.000
_cell.length_b   1.000
_cell.length_c   1.000
_cell.angle_alpha   90.00
_cell.angle_beta   90.00
_cell.angle_gamma   90.00
#
_symmetry.space_group_name_H-M   'P 1'
#
loop_
_entity.id
_entity.type
_entity.pdbx_description
1 polymer ?
#
loop_
_entity_poly.entity_id
_entity_poly.type
_entity_poly.pdbx_seq_one_letter_code
_entity_poly.pdbx_strand_id
1 'polypeptide(L)'
;MRDFEELGDCDSITRKAVMDFSYYISVANMEEAFKAIKSIKNEAVWKSLAKMCVKTKQLNMALLCLGHMKQANAARALREAMQNDTLNLEAQVGILAVELGLYVSC
;
A
#
# COMPACT_ATOMS: atom_id res chain seq x y z
N MET A 1 9.34 11.20 -1.56
CA MET A 1 8.53 10.64 -2.67
C MET A 1 9.26 9.51 -3.42
N ARG A 2 10.20 8.79 -2.76
CA ARG A 2 11.00 7.71 -3.41
C ARG A 2 10.17 6.47 -3.73
N ASP A 3 9.10 6.23 -2.97
CA ASP A 3 8.18 5.09 -3.16
C ASP A 3 7.39 5.14 -4.48
N PHE A 4 7.39 6.29 -5.13
CA PHE A 4 6.61 6.62 -6.31
C PHE A 4 7.49 6.88 -7.55
N GLU A 5 8.77 6.49 -7.51
CA GLU A 5 9.70 6.66 -8.63
C GLU A 5 9.26 5.87 -9.89
N GLU A 6 8.49 4.80 -9.72
CA GLU A 6 7.90 4.02 -10.81
C GLU A 6 6.65 4.68 -11.44
N LEU A 7 6.21 5.87 -10.99
CA LEU A 7 5.00 6.50 -11.57
C LEU A 7 5.13 6.87 -13.04
N GLY A 8 6.34 6.99 -13.62
CA GLY A 8 6.50 7.33 -15.04
C GLY A 8 5.68 8.55 -15.49
N ASP A 9 5.21 8.54 -16.73
CA ASP A 9 4.31 9.54 -17.31
C ASP A 9 2.86 9.29 -16.87
N CYS A 10 2.59 9.46 -15.57
CA CYS A 10 1.22 9.52 -15.07
C CYS A 10 0.58 10.88 -15.36
N ASP A 11 -0.70 10.84 -15.69
CA ASP A 11 -1.56 12.01 -15.87
C ASP A 11 -1.55 12.90 -14.61
N SER A 12 -1.73 14.20 -14.83
CA SER A 12 -1.68 15.22 -13.77
C SER A 12 -2.68 14.93 -12.63
N ILE A 13 -3.79 14.25 -12.95
CA ILE A 13 -4.82 13.83 -12.00
C ILE A 13 -4.28 12.76 -11.06
N THR A 14 -3.68 11.68 -11.59
CA THR A 14 -3.06 10.63 -10.76
C THR A 14 -1.95 11.18 -9.89
N ARG A 15 -1.11 12.08 -10.42
CA ARG A 15 -0.03 12.72 -9.65
C ARG A 15 -0.59 13.53 -8.48
N LYS A 16 -1.65 14.32 -8.73
CA LYS A 16 -2.32 15.09 -7.69
C LYS A 16 -2.96 14.18 -6.64
N ALA A 17 -3.66 13.14 -7.06
CA ALA A 17 -4.27 12.16 -6.18
C ALA A 17 -3.24 11.47 -5.26
N VAL A 18 -2.07 11.11 -5.78
CA VAL A 18 -0.97 10.52 -4.98
C VAL A 18 -0.36 11.54 -4.00
N MET A 19 -0.27 12.82 -4.41
CA MET A 19 0.20 13.90 -3.55
C MET A 19 -0.77 14.15 -2.39
N ASP A 20 -2.06 14.27 -2.70
CA ASP A 20 -3.14 14.47 -1.73
C ASP A 20 -3.20 13.27 -0.76
N PHE A 21 -3.07 12.05 -1.27
CA PHE A 21 -2.96 10.84 -0.44
C PHE A 21 -1.79 10.90 0.56
N SER A 22 -0.60 11.25 0.08
CA SER A 22 0.60 11.32 0.93
C SER A 22 0.44 12.36 2.04
N TYR A 23 -0.23 13.48 1.72
CA TYR A 23 -0.59 14.50 2.70
C TYR A 23 -1.57 13.95 3.75
N TYR A 24 -2.66 13.33 3.31
CA TYR A 24 -3.70 12.79 4.20
C TYR A 24 -3.19 11.69 5.14
N ILE A 25 -2.30 10.81 4.69
CA ILE A 25 -1.63 9.82 5.55
C ILE A 25 -0.75 10.50 6.61
N SER A 26 -0.04 11.57 6.23
CA SER A 26 0.84 12.31 7.15
C SER A 26 0.08 13.02 8.26
N VAL A 27 -1.15 13.46 8.00
CA VAL A 27 -2.06 14.05 9.00
C VAL A 27 -3.00 13.03 9.65
N ALA A 28 -2.74 11.73 9.47
CA ALA A 28 -3.55 10.61 9.98
C ALA A 28 -5.05 10.66 9.58
N ASN A 29 -5.38 11.32 8.48
CA ASN A 29 -6.74 11.39 7.94
C ASN A 29 -6.95 10.30 6.88
N MET A 30 -7.24 9.08 7.32
CA MET A 30 -7.35 7.93 6.40
C MET A 30 -8.55 8.03 5.44
N GLU A 31 -9.67 8.62 5.86
CA GLU A 31 -10.87 8.70 5.01
C GLU A 31 -10.61 9.53 3.75
N GLU A 32 -9.99 10.70 3.91
CA GLU A 32 -9.63 11.57 2.79
C GLU A 32 -8.49 10.98 1.96
N ALA A 33 -7.56 10.25 2.58
CA ALA A 33 -6.56 9.47 1.86
C ALA A 33 -7.23 8.47 0.90
N PHE A 34 -8.20 7.69 1.37
CA PHE A 34 -8.95 6.76 0.52
C PHE A 34 -9.69 7.46 -0.62
N LYS A 35 -10.36 8.59 -0.36
CA LYS A 35 -11.08 9.35 -1.39
C LYS A 35 -10.13 9.84 -2.49
N ALA A 36 -8.94 10.30 -2.11
CA ALA A 36 -7.95 10.81 -3.06
C ALA A 36 -7.52 9.75 -4.08
N ILE A 37 -7.33 8.49 -3.66
CA ILE A 37 -6.79 7.43 -4.53
C ILE A 37 -7.85 6.51 -5.16
N LYS A 38 -9.11 6.57 -4.73
CA LYS A 38 -10.18 5.66 -5.18
C LYS A 38 -10.41 5.69 -6.70
N SER A 39 -10.13 6.81 -7.35
CA SER A 39 -10.29 6.99 -8.80
C SER A 39 -9.12 6.44 -9.62
N ILE A 40 -7.99 6.07 -8.97
CA ILE A 40 -6.78 5.62 -9.64
C ILE A 40 -6.94 4.18 -10.12
N LYS A 41 -6.71 3.96 -11.42
CA LYS A 41 -6.76 2.63 -12.06
C LYS A 41 -5.38 2.03 -12.33
N ASN A 42 -4.31 2.83 -12.20
CA ASN A 42 -2.96 2.40 -12.53
C ASN A 42 -2.41 1.46 -11.45
N GLU A 43 -2.13 0.22 -11.82
CA GLU A 43 -1.59 -0.82 -10.93
C GLU A 43 -0.21 -0.45 -10.34
N ALA A 44 0.62 0.28 -11.10
CA ALA A 44 1.93 0.74 -10.60
C ALA A 44 1.80 1.66 -9.38
N VAL A 45 0.75 2.50 -9.36
CA VAL A 45 0.47 3.37 -8.21
C VAL A 45 0.07 2.53 -6.99
N TRP A 46 -0.78 1.52 -7.16
CA TRP A 46 -1.17 0.61 -6.09
C TRP A 46 0.01 -0.20 -5.55
N LYS A 47 0.95 -0.59 -6.42
CA LYS A 47 2.21 -1.23 -6.02
C LYS A 47 3.08 -0.29 -5.17
N SER A 48 3.23 0.97 -5.58
CA SER A 48 3.93 1.99 -4.79
C SER A 48 3.26 2.25 -3.45
N LEU A 49 1.92 2.31 -3.41
CA LEU A 49 1.15 2.46 -2.18
C LEU A 49 1.33 1.26 -1.25
N ALA A 50 1.32 0.03 -1.79
CA ALA A 50 1.57 -1.18 -1.02
C ALA A 50 2.97 -1.17 -0.38
N LYS A 51 4.01 -0.75 -1.14
CA LYS A 51 5.37 -0.55 -0.61
C LYS A 51 5.40 0.48 0.54
N MET A 52 4.66 1.58 0.40
CA MET A 52 4.54 2.57 1.48
C MET A 52 3.86 1.97 2.73
N CYS A 53 2.81 1.15 2.55
CA CYS A 53 2.08 0.53 3.67
C CYS A 53 2.98 -0.37 4.52
N VAL A 54 4.02 -0.98 3.94
CA VAL A 54 5.04 -1.73 4.68
C VAL A 54 5.83 -0.80 5.61
N LYS A 55 6.22 0.38 5.11
CA LYS A 55 7.00 1.38 5.89
C LYS A 55 6.17 2.06 6.97
N THR A 56 4.90 2.36 6.69
CA THR A 56 3.99 3.04 7.61
C THR A 56 3.23 2.07 8.52
N LYS A 57 3.36 0.76 8.28
CA LYS A 57 2.67 -0.32 9.00
C LYS A 57 1.14 -0.25 8.92
N GLN A 58 0.61 0.37 7.86
CA GLN A 58 -0.82 0.54 7.62
C GLN A 58 -1.42 -0.68 6.91
N LEU A 59 -1.60 -1.80 7.62
CA LEU A 59 -2.01 -3.09 7.03
C LEU A 59 -3.41 -3.07 6.38
N ASN A 60 -4.34 -2.29 6.93
CA ASN A 60 -5.68 -2.12 6.33
C ASN A 60 -5.60 -1.48 4.93
N MET A 61 -4.72 -0.50 4.77
CA MET A 61 -4.45 0.12 3.46
C MET A 61 -3.77 -0.88 2.52
N ALA A 62 -2.87 -1.71 3.03
CA ALA A 62 -2.22 -2.74 2.23
C ALA A 62 -3.22 -3.75 1.65
N LEU A 63 -4.21 -4.18 2.43
CA LEU A 63 -5.29 -5.05 1.93
C LEU A 63 -6.06 -4.41 0.77
N LEU A 64 -6.32 -3.10 0.82
CA LEU A 64 -6.94 -2.40 -0.29
C LEU A 64 -6.05 -2.44 -1.53
N CYS A 65 -4.76 -2.14 -1.38
CA CYS A 65 -3.80 -2.15 -2.50
C CYS A 65 -3.73 -3.52 -3.16
N LEU A 66 -3.64 -4.60 -2.37
CA LEU A 66 -3.64 -5.98 -2.86
C LEU A 66 -4.92 -6.33 -3.62
N GLY A 67 -6.07 -5.79 -3.20
CA GLY A 67 -7.34 -5.93 -3.93
C GLY A 67 -7.31 -5.27 -5.31
N HIS A 68 -6.81 -4.05 -5.41
CA HIS A 68 -6.67 -3.34 -6.69
C HIS A 68 -5.64 -3.99 -7.61
N MET A 69 -4.60 -4.62 -7.05
CA MET A 69 -3.59 -5.40 -7.78
C MET A 69 -4.03 -6.85 -8.08
N LYS A 70 -5.27 -7.23 -7.71
CA LYS A 70 -5.83 -8.58 -7.90
C LYS A 70 -4.99 -9.71 -7.27
N GLN A 71 -4.24 -9.40 -6.22
CA GLN A 71 -3.40 -10.38 -5.52
C GLN A 71 -4.19 -11.05 -4.39
N ALA A 72 -5.12 -11.93 -4.77
CA ALA A 72 -6.02 -12.59 -3.82
C ALA A 72 -5.29 -13.45 -2.78
N ASN A 73 -4.20 -14.12 -3.17
CA ASN A 73 -3.38 -14.94 -2.29
C ASN A 73 -2.66 -14.08 -1.24
N ALA A 74 -2.00 -13.01 -1.66
CA ALA A 74 -1.36 -12.05 -0.76
C ALA A 74 -2.37 -11.43 0.22
N ALA A 75 -3.55 -11.05 -0.28
CA ALA A 75 -4.61 -10.49 0.57
C ALA A 75 -5.11 -11.50 1.60
N ARG A 76 -5.15 -12.80 1.26
CA ARG A 76 -5.50 -13.87 2.19
C ARG A 76 -4.40 -14.08 3.24
N ALA A 77 -3.15 -14.22 2.82
CA ALA A 77 -2.01 -14.38 3.72
C ALA A 77 -1.91 -13.23 4.73
N LEU A 78 -2.11 -11.98 4.29
CA LEU A 78 -2.12 -10.83 5.17
C LEU A 78 -3.30 -10.84 6.15
N ARG A 79 -4.52 -11.22 5.72
CA ARG A 79 -5.67 -11.34 6.63
C ARG A 79 -5.43 -12.39 7.70
N GLU A 80 -4.93 -13.56 7.31
CA GLU A 80 -4.57 -14.63 8.24
C GLU A 80 -3.51 -14.16 9.24
N ALA A 81 -2.51 -13.40 8.78
CA ALA A 81 -1.50 -12.81 9.65
C ALA A 81 -2.07 -11.79 10.66
N MET A 82 -2.97 -10.92 10.21
CA MET A 82 -3.60 -9.88 11.05
C MET A 82 -4.55 -10.47 12.10
N GLN A 83 -5.13 -11.65 11.84
CA GLN A 83 -6.01 -12.37 12.77
C GLN A 83 -5.25 -13.30 13.72
N ASN A 84 -3.94 -13.45 13.54
CA ASN A 84 -3.13 -14.32 14.37
C ASN A 84 -2.55 -13.54 15.56
N ASP A 85 -3.11 -13.77 16.74
CA ASP A 85 -2.70 -13.13 17.99
C ASP A 85 -1.27 -13.45 18.43
N THR A 86 -0.65 -14.49 17.85
CA THR A 86 0.75 -14.84 18.13
C THR A 86 1.75 -14.02 17.30
N LEU A 87 1.29 -13.35 16.23
CA LEU A 87 2.13 -12.52 15.37
C LEU A 87 2.08 -11.06 15.81
N ASN A 88 3.24 -10.51 16.15
CA ASN A 88 3.37 -9.07 16.36
C ASN A 88 3.28 -8.28 15.04
N LEU A 89 3.11 -6.96 15.15
CA LEU A 89 2.96 -6.08 13.99
C LEU A 89 4.13 -6.19 12.98
N GLU A 90 5.37 -6.34 13.46
CA GLU A 90 6.53 -6.49 12.57
C GLU A 90 6.47 -7.77 11.75
N ALA A 91 6.01 -8.87 12.35
CA ALA A 91 5.85 -10.14 11.64
C ALA A 91 4.73 -10.05 10.59
N GLN A 92 3.63 -9.38 10.91
CA GLN A 92 2.54 -9.13 9.96
C GLN A 92 2.99 -8.25 8.78
N VAL A 93 3.76 -7.19 9.07
CA VAL A 93 4.38 -6.31 8.05
C VAL A 93 5.41 -7.08 7.22
N GLY A 94 6.16 -7.99 7.84
CA GLY A 94 7.10 -8.89 7.16
C GLY A 94 6.41 -9.81 6.16
N ILE A 95 5.26 -10.38 6.52
CA ILE A 95 4.45 -11.19 5.59
C ILE A 95 4.01 -10.35 4.39
N LEU A 96 3.51 -9.13 4.61
CA LEU A 96 3.20 -8.21 3.52
C LEU A 96 4.43 -7.91 2.64
N ALA A 97 5.60 -7.68 3.25
CA ALA A 97 6.83 -7.41 2.51
C ALA A 97 7.25 -8.61 1.63
N VAL A 98 7.09 -9.83 2.13
CA VAL A 98 7.36 -11.07 1.37
C VAL A 98 6.39 -11.20 0.19
N GLU A 99 5.08 -11.02 0.42
CA GLU A 99 4.06 -11.07 -0.64
C GLU A 99 4.28 -10.02 -1.74
N LEU A 100 4.83 -8.86 -1.37
CA LEU A 100 5.17 -7.77 -2.30
C LEU A 100 6.54 -7.94 -2.98
N GLY A 101 7.30 -9.00 -2.67
CA GLY A 101 8.62 -9.22 -3.23
C GLY A 101 9.73 -8.33 -2.66
N LEU A 102 9.53 -7.71 -1.49
CA LEU A 102 10.42 -6.71 -0.90
C LEU A 102 11.54 -7.30 -0.04
N TYR A 103 12.06 -8.46 -0.44
CA TYR A 103 13.12 -9.18 0.26
C TYR A 103 14.49 -9.08 -0.42
N VAL A 104 14.60 -8.39 -1.57
CA VAL A 104 15.86 -8.16 -2.29
C VAL A 104 16.11 -6.67 -2.47
N SER A 105 16.79 -6.09 -1.48
CA SER A 105 17.57 -4.86 -1.65
C SER A 105 18.66 -4.86 -0.59
N CYS A 106 19.66 -5.73 -0.81
CA CYS A 106 21.01 -5.57 -0.25
C CYS A 106 21.89 -5.03 -1.37
#